data_AF-A0A7D4BBG3-F1
#
_entry.id   AF-A0A7D4BBG3-F1
#
_cell.length_a   1.000
_cell.length_b   1.000
_cell.length_c   1.000
_cell.angle_alpha   90.00
_cell.angle_beta   90.00
_cell.angle_gamma   90.00
#
_symmetry.space_group_name_H-M   'P 1'
#
loop_
_entity.id
_entity.type
_entity.pdbx_description
1 polymer ?
#
loop_
_entity_poly.entity_id
_entity_poly.type
_entity_poly.pdbx_seq_one_letter_code
_entity_poly.pdbx_strand_id
1 'polypeptide(L)'
;MIKVYFDGIRKQILEELDAATQKISVAVYWFTNEALFGKLMNKLDLGLSVEVIIHNDYINNRESGLPFQEFIDKGGKFYFSSSAHPMYNKFCIIDNKAVINGSYNWTYYAEDKNRENILIIKDEQHVLESFGLEFERLKSLTNLVDDIRVLTKFEVDEFNQLKARDYLANDIIYRAKETGRNDIVDEAFQLAPGNIEVQQRAVDLSLTKKWRLKHSIGTSLMHNGYLIIVPKGKMLPFSNVKIVQTVSDNQRSSAATIHYGENTKASLNKQFAEIDLTGLPPKPAGEAKIKYTVTVDIYGVLRIEKMSLDNGRCAPVTKKITCLLEEVLE
;
A
#
# COMPACT_ATOMS: atom_id res chain seq x y z
N MET A 1 -0.13 -9.56 -35.48
CA MET A 1 -1.14 -8.55 -35.01
C MET A 1 -0.70 -8.00 -33.66
N ILE A 2 -0.72 -6.68 -33.46
CA ILE A 2 -0.31 -6.03 -32.20
C ILE A 2 -1.46 -5.16 -31.68
N LYS A 3 -1.82 -5.31 -30.40
CA LYS A 3 -2.77 -4.45 -29.69
C LYS A 3 -2.15 -3.93 -28.41
N VAL A 4 -2.50 -2.71 -28.02
CA VAL A 4 -2.05 -2.06 -26.79
C VAL A 4 -3.26 -1.69 -25.94
N TYR A 5 -3.13 -1.86 -24.63
CA TYR A 5 -4.18 -1.55 -23.66
C TYR A 5 -3.60 -0.78 -22.47
N PHE A 6 -4.34 0.22 -22.02
CA PHE A 6 -4.03 1.08 -20.87
C PHE A 6 -5.13 1.05 -19.80
N ASP A 7 -6.22 0.33 -20.08
CA ASP A 7 -7.36 0.10 -19.19
C ASP A 7 -7.93 -1.30 -19.41
N GLY A 8 -8.76 -1.77 -18.47
CA GLY A 8 -9.41 -3.08 -18.54
C GLY A 8 -8.44 -4.24 -18.77
N ILE A 9 -7.21 -4.12 -18.27
CA ILE A 9 -6.08 -4.98 -18.63
C ILE A 9 -6.35 -6.41 -18.18
N ARG A 10 -6.83 -6.60 -16.94
CA ARG A 10 -7.23 -7.91 -16.43
C ARG A 10 -8.24 -8.61 -17.35
N LYS A 11 -9.23 -7.88 -17.87
CA LYS A 11 -10.23 -8.44 -18.79
C LYS A 11 -9.57 -8.95 -20.08
N GLN A 12 -8.67 -8.16 -20.67
CA GLN A 12 -7.96 -8.56 -21.88
C GLN A 12 -7.07 -9.79 -21.64
N ILE A 13 -6.38 -9.87 -20.50
CA ILE A 13 -5.60 -11.05 -20.13
C ILE A 13 -6.50 -12.28 -19.98
N LEU A 14 -7.65 -12.15 -19.30
CA LEU A 14 -8.61 -13.24 -19.14
C LEU A 14 -9.13 -13.77 -20.48
N GLU A 15 -9.43 -12.88 -21.43
CA GLU A 15 -9.88 -13.24 -22.79
C GLU A 15 -8.81 -14.02 -23.56
N GLU A 16 -7.54 -13.62 -23.47
CA GLU A 16 -6.43 -14.36 -24.10
C GLU A 16 -6.19 -15.71 -23.43
N LEU A 17 -6.23 -15.78 -22.09
CA LEU A 17 -6.12 -17.05 -21.37
C LEU A 17 -7.27 -17.99 -21.72
N ASP A 18 -8.49 -17.46 -21.93
CA ASP A 18 -9.64 -18.25 -22.37
C ASP A 18 -9.42 -18.91 -23.73
N ALA A 19 -8.74 -18.24 -24.65
CA ALA A 19 -8.41 -18.77 -25.97
C ALA A 19 -7.29 -19.83 -25.96
N ALA A 20 -6.56 -20.00 -24.85
CA ALA A 20 -5.48 -20.98 -24.75
C ALA A 20 -5.97 -22.42 -24.88
N THR A 21 -5.22 -23.25 -25.60
CA THR A 21 -5.55 -24.64 -25.96
C THR A 21 -4.46 -25.67 -25.66
N GLN A 22 -3.21 -25.26 -25.46
CA GLN A 22 -2.07 -26.18 -25.29
C GLN A 22 -1.17 -25.82 -24.12
N LYS A 23 -0.60 -24.61 -24.11
CA LYS A 23 0.43 -24.21 -23.13
C LYS A 23 0.29 -22.75 -22.73
N ILE A 24 0.41 -22.48 -21.45
CA ILE A 24 0.47 -21.13 -20.88
C ILE A 24 1.75 -21.02 -20.05
N SER A 25 2.60 -20.04 -20.37
CA SER A 25 3.85 -19.75 -19.65
C SER A 25 3.76 -18.33 -19.08
N VAL A 26 3.72 -18.19 -17.76
CA VAL A 26 3.57 -16.89 -17.07
C VAL A 26 4.86 -16.56 -16.33
N ALA A 27 5.44 -15.40 -16.61
CA ALA A 27 6.56 -14.83 -15.86
C ALA A 27 6.17 -13.41 -15.41
N VAL A 28 5.73 -13.27 -14.17
CA VAL A 28 5.30 -11.99 -13.59
C VAL A 28 5.92 -11.76 -12.23
N TYR A 29 6.34 -10.53 -11.93
CA TYR A 29 6.99 -10.23 -10.66
C TYR A 29 6.04 -10.47 -9.47
N TRP A 30 4.86 -9.84 -9.47
CA TRP A 30 3.82 -10.04 -8.45
C TRP A 30 2.54 -10.61 -9.04
N PHE A 31 1.96 -11.56 -8.31
CA PHE A 31 0.74 -12.27 -8.67
C PHE A 31 -0.12 -12.52 -7.41
N THR A 32 -1.20 -11.76 -7.28
CA THR A 32 -2.16 -11.86 -6.17
C THR A 32 -3.62 -11.90 -6.64
N ASN A 33 -3.88 -11.68 -7.94
CA ASN A 33 -5.23 -11.63 -8.49
C ASN A 33 -5.88 -13.03 -8.60
N GLU A 34 -6.94 -13.27 -7.83
CA GLU A 34 -7.59 -14.58 -7.73
C GLU A 34 -8.33 -14.97 -9.02
N ALA A 35 -8.84 -14.00 -9.79
CA ALA A 35 -9.53 -14.29 -11.06
C ALA A 35 -8.57 -14.81 -12.14
N LEU A 36 -7.38 -14.20 -12.25
CA LEU A 36 -6.32 -14.68 -13.15
C LEU A 36 -5.79 -16.05 -12.72
N PHE A 37 -5.57 -16.24 -11.41
CA PHE A 37 -5.15 -17.53 -10.86
C PHE A 37 -6.19 -18.64 -11.11
N GLY A 38 -7.46 -18.37 -10.80
CA GLY A 38 -8.56 -19.29 -11.06
C GLY A 38 -8.67 -19.67 -12.54
N LYS A 39 -8.39 -18.74 -13.46
CA LYS A 39 -8.32 -19.06 -14.89
C LYS A 39 -7.20 -20.04 -15.20
N LEU A 40 -6.01 -19.88 -14.62
CA LEU A 40 -4.92 -20.84 -14.80
C LEU A 40 -5.26 -22.23 -14.24
N MET A 41 -5.89 -22.28 -13.05
CA MET A 41 -6.36 -23.52 -12.45
C MET A 41 -7.37 -24.24 -13.35
N ASN A 42 -8.34 -23.51 -13.89
CA ASN A 42 -9.30 -24.08 -14.85
C ASN A 42 -8.61 -24.64 -16.10
N LYS A 43 -7.52 -24.00 -16.57
CA LYS A 43 -6.76 -24.46 -17.73
C LYS A 43 -5.95 -25.73 -17.43
N LEU A 44 -5.41 -25.85 -16.21
CA LEU A 44 -4.84 -27.12 -15.73
C LEU A 44 -5.88 -28.24 -15.67
N ASP A 45 -7.08 -27.96 -15.16
CA ASP A 45 -8.18 -28.94 -15.08
C ASP A 45 -8.63 -29.43 -16.48
N LEU A 46 -8.46 -28.59 -17.52
CA LEU A 46 -8.68 -28.95 -18.92
C LEU A 46 -7.49 -29.68 -19.57
N GLY A 47 -6.42 -29.95 -18.82
CA GLY A 47 -5.24 -30.71 -19.27
C GLY A 47 -4.16 -29.89 -19.99
N LEU A 48 -4.23 -28.55 -19.96
CA LEU A 48 -3.19 -27.72 -20.57
C LEU A 48 -1.92 -27.70 -19.71
N SER A 49 -0.77 -27.52 -20.36
CA SER A 49 0.48 -27.29 -19.64
C SER A 49 0.54 -25.84 -19.16
N VAL A 50 0.52 -25.62 -17.85
CA VAL A 50 0.68 -24.28 -17.27
C VAL A 50 1.98 -24.20 -16.47
N GLU A 51 2.81 -23.22 -16.79
CA GLU A 51 4.10 -22.97 -16.14
C GLU A 51 4.11 -21.53 -15.59
N VAL A 52 4.48 -21.35 -14.32
CA VAL A 52 4.45 -20.05 -13.64
C VAL A 52 5.78 -19.77 -12.96
N ILE A 53 6.36 -18.60 -13.23
CA ILE A 53 7.55 -18.07 -12.56
C ILE A 53 7.17 -16.74 -11.90
N ILE A 54 7.36 -16.64 -10.59
CA ILE A 54 7.15 -15.40 -9.83
C ILE A 54 8.31 -15.11 -8.87
N HIS A 55 8.29 -13.95 -8.24
CA HIS A 55 9.28 -13.61 -7.22
C HIS A 55 8.94 -14.19 -5.85
N ASN A 56 9.91 -14.81 -5.17
CA ASN A 56 9.70 -15.31 -3.81
C ASN A 56 9.89 -14.20 -2.78
N ASP A 57 8.82 -13.45 -2.54
CA ASP A 57 8.74 -12.45 -1.50
C ASP A 57 7.42 -12.58 -0.72
N TYR A 58 7.25 -11.74 0.30
CA TYR A 58 6.06 -11.77 1.14
C TYR A 58 4.77 -11.33 0.40
N ILE A 59 4.88 -10.68 -0.76
CA ILE A 59 3.70 -10.35 -1.56
C ILE A 59 3.14 -11.61 -2.21
N ASN A 60 3.98 -12.43 -2.82
CA ASN A 60 3.53 -13.66 -3.47
C ASN A 60 3.37 -14.83 -2.50
N ASN A 61 4.30 -14.97 -1.54
CA ASN A 61 4.45 -16.16 -0.73
C ASN A 61 4.11 -15.89 0.75
N ARG A 62 2.81 -15.69 1.02
CA ARG A 62 2.25 -15.45 2.35
C ARG A 62 1.05 -16.38 2.60
N GLU A 63 0.69 -16.56 3.86
CA GLU A 63 -0.39 -17.48 4.27
C GLU A 63 -1.75 -17.09 3.67
N SER A 64 -2.04 -15.79 3.58
CA SER A 64 -3.25 -15.23 2.96
C SER A 64 -3.16 -15.03 1.44
N GLY A 65 -2.10 -15.58 0.82
CA GLY A 65 -1.77 -15.45 -0.60
C GLY A 65 -2.54 -16.43 -1.48
N LEU A 66 -2.15 -16.53 -2.75
CA LEU A 66 -2.70 -17.52 -3.67
C LEU A 66 -2.22 -18.93 -3.28
N PRO A 67 -3.06 -19.98 -3.41
CA PRO A 67 -2.72 -21.33 -3.00
C PRO A 67 -1.84 -22.02 -4.05
N PHE A 68 -0.59 -21.57 -4.22
CA PHE A 68 0.32 -22.12 -5.23
C PHE A 68 0.66 -23.61 -5.02
N GLN A 69 0.52 -24.13 -3.80
CA GLN A 69 0.66 -25.57 -3.57
C GLN A 69 -0.43 -26.36 -4.31
N GLU A 70 -1.68 -25.89 -4.30
CA GLU A 70 -2.77 -26.54 -5.04
C GLU A 70 -2.51 -26.52 -6.55
N PHE A 71 -1.91 -25.45 -7.06
CA PHE A 71 -1.49 -25.36 -8.46
C PHE A 71 -0.43 -26.43 -8.80
N ILE A 72 0.54 -26.65 -7.93
CA ILE A 72 1.57 -27.69 -8.09
C ILE A 72 0.95 -29.08 -8.00
N ASP A 73 0.09 -29.33 -7.02
CA ASP A 73 -0.57 -30.62 -6.81
C ASP A 73 -1.44 -31.03 -8.02
N LYS A 74 -1.99 -30.06 -8.75
CA LYS A 74 -2.71 -30.26 -10.01
C LYS A 74 -1.81 -30.45 -11.24
N GLY A 75 -0.49 -30.51 -11.07
CA GLY A 75 0.48 -30.72 -12.14
C GLY A 75 0.98 -29.44 -12.82
N GLY A 76 0.66 -28.27 -12.28
CA GLY A 76 1.25 -27.01 -12.71
C GLY A 76 2.74 -26.96 -12.37
N LYS A 77 3.56 -26.43 -13.29
CA LYS A 77 5.00 -26.25 -13.01
C LYS A 77 5.26 -24.88 -12.44
N PHE A 78 5.79 -24.83 -11.23
CA PHE A 78 5.96 -23.60 -10.50
C PHE A 78 7.42 -23.33 -10.17
N TYR A 79 7.82 -22.06 -10.27
CA TYR A 79 9.19 -21.61 -10.08
C TYR A 79 9.22 -20.31 -9.30
N PHE A 80 10.20 -20.20 -8.41
CA PHE A 80 10.47 -18.99 -7.67
C PHE A 80 11.83 -18.39 -8.07
N SER A 81 11.82 -17.11 -8.43
CA SER A 81 13.05 -16.30 -8.43
C SER A 81 13.35 -15.80 -7.01
N SER A 82 14.62 -15.55 -6.70
CA SER A 82 15.07 -15.12 -5.36
C SER A 82 15.50 -13.67 -5.34
N SER A 83 15.65 -13.09 -4.14
CA SER A 83 16.17 -11.73 -3.97
C SER A 83 17.59 -11.52 -4.50
N ALA A 84 18.39 -12.59 -4.60
CA ALA A 84 19.71 -12.54 -5.23
C ALA A 84 19.63 -12.35 -6.75
N HIS A 85 18.53 -12.81 -7.38
CA HIS A 85 18.29 -12.73 -8.82
C HIS A 85 16.82 -12.36 -9.09
N PRO A 86 16.40 -11.11 -8.81
CA PRO A 86 15.01 -10.73 -8.92
C PRO A 86 14.52 -10.74 -10.37
N MET A 87 13.36 -11.34 -10.60
CA MET A 87 12.73 -11.44 -11.92
C MET A 87 11.65 -10.37 -12.09
N TYR A 88 12.01 -9.16 -12.54
CA TYR A 88 11.05 -8.06 -12.69
C TYR A 88 10.19 -8.15 -13.97
N ASN A 89 10.27 -9.23 -14.74
CA ASN A 89 9.50 -9.40 -15.96
C ASN A 89 8.01 -9.56 -15.66
N LYS A 90 7.19 -9.18 -16.65
CA LYS A 90 5.73 -9.27 -16.61
C LYS A 90 5.24 -9.62 -18.01
N PHE A 91 5.34 -10.89 -18.34
CA PHE A 91 4.86 -11.42 -19.60
C PHE A 91 4.17 -12.78 -19.43
N CYS A 92 3.32 -13.09 -20.40
CA CYS A 92 2.66 -14.37 -20.54
C CYS A 92 2.71 -14.81 -22.00
N ILE A 93 3.07 -16.06 -22.25
CA ILE A 93 3.10 -16.69 -23.57
C ILE A 93 1.98 -17.71 -23.61
N ILE A 94 1.17 -17.68 -24.66
CA ILE A 94 0.03 -18.57 -24.85
C ILE A 94 0.18 -19.30 -26.18
N ASP A 95 0.20 -20.63 -26.11
CA ASP A 95 0.24 -21.59 -27.22
C ASP A 95 1.38 -21.35 -28.24
N ASN A 96 2.44 -20.63 -27.85
CA ASN A 96 3.46 -20.10 -28.76
C ASN A 96 2.85 -19.31 -29.96
N LYS A 97 1.72 -18.65 -29.72
CA LYS A 97 0.98 -17.85 -30.71
C LYS A 97 0.73 -16.42 -30.26
N ALA A 98 0.66 -16.19 -28.94
CA ALA A 98 0.50 -14.87 -28.37
C ALA A 98 1.50 -14.62 -27.24
N VAL A 99 2.03 -13.39 -27.18
CA VAL A 99 2.72 -12.85 -26.02
C VAL A 99 1.94 -11.66 -25.50
N ILE A 100 1.70 -11.64 -24.20
CA ILE A 100 1.25 -10.46 -23.45
C ILE A 100 2.46 -9.95 -22.69
N ASN A 101 2.84 -8.69 -22.85
CA ASN A 101 3.97 -8.08 -22.13
C ASN A 101 3.68 -6.64 -21.75
N GLY A 102 4.13 -6.20 -20.58
CA GLY A 102 3.99 -4.80 -20.19
C GLY A 102 4.48 -4.50 -18.78
N SER A 103 3.90 -3.45 -18.19
CA SER A 103 4.22 -3.02 -16.82
C SER A 103 3.32 -3.66 -15.76
N TYR A 104 2.19 -4.25 -16.20
CA TYR A 104 1.12 -4.76 -15.34
C TYR A 104 1.52 -6.01 -14.54
N ASN A 105 1.62 -5.87 -13.21
CA ASN A 105 1.67 -7.01 -12.29
C ASN A 105 0.27 -7.64 -12.16
N TRP A 106 0.18 -8.95 -11.97
CA TRP A 106 -1.10 -9.66 -11.86
C TRP A 106 -1.71 -9.52 -10.46
N THR A 107 -2.01 -8.29 -10.08
CA THR A 107 -2.42 -7.86 -8.74
C THR A 107 -3.68 -7.01 -8.82
N TYR A 108 -4.43 -6.85 -7.72
CA TYR A 108 -5.58 -5.95 -7.67
C TYR A 108 -5.14 -4.49 -7.70
N TYR A 109 -4.02 -4.16 -7.06
CA TYR A 109 -3.53 -2.79 -7.03
C TYR A 109 -3.13 -2.25 -8.41
N ALA A 110 -2.58 -3.13 -9.27
CA ALA A 110 -2.20 -2.78 -10.63
C ALA A 110 -3.40 -2.37 -11.51
N GLU A 111 -4.56 -3.01 -11.33
CA GLU A 111 -5.77 -2.73 -12.14
C GLU A 111 -6.42 -1.39 -11.78
N ASP A 112 -6.66 -1.16 -10.49
CA ASP A 112 -7.52 -0.05 -10.06
C ASP A 112 -6.77 1.28 -9.86
N LYS A 113 -5.45 1.24 -9.59
CA LYS A 113 -4.73 2.44 -9.15
C LYS A 113 -3.48 2.78 -9.94
N ASN A 114 -2.69 1.79 -10.31
CA ASN A 114 -1.47 2.06 -11.06
C ASN A 114 -1.82 2.51 -12.49
N ARG A 115 -0.90 3.27 -13.10
CA ARG A 115 -0.96 3.55 -14.54
C ARG A 115 -0.14 2.49 -15.23
N GLU A 116 -0.82 1.45 -15.69
CA GLU A 116 -0.19 0.27 -16.29
C GLU A 116 -0.51 0.18 -17.77
N ASN A 117 0.28 -0.60 -18.50
CA ASN A 117 -0.01 -0.97 -19.87
C ASN A 117 0.33 -2.43 -20.14
N ILE A 118 -0.31 -3.00 -21.17
CA ILE A 118 0.12 -4.24 -21.81
C ILE A 118 0.11 -4.10 -23.33
N LEU A 119 0.95 -4.89 -23.97
CA LEU A 119 0.92 -5.18 -25.40
C LEU A 119 0.57 -6.65 -25.57
N ILE A 120 -0.39 -6.93 -26.44
CA ILE A 120 -0.74 -8.27 -26.89
C ILE A 120 -0.24 -8.40 -28.32
N ILE A 121 0.72 -9.30 -28.53
CA ILE A 121 1.40 -9.53 -29.79
C ILE A 121 1.08 -10.96 -30.22
N LYS A 122 0.42 -11.11 -31.38
CA LYS A 122 0.01 -12.41 -31.94
C LYS A 122 0.68 -12.68 -33.28
N ASP A 123 1.03 -13.93 -33.52
CA ASP A 123 1.55 -14.45 -34.79
C ASP A 123 2.84 -13.75 -35.28
N GLU A 124 3.60 -13.16 -34.37
CA GLU A 124 4.92 -12.56 -34.65
C GLU A 124 6.03 -13.52 -34.21
N GLN A 125 6.44 -14.41 -35.10
CA GLN A 125 7.32 -15.55 -34.78
C GLN A 125 8.60 -15.16 -34.04
N HIS A 126 9.32 -14.14 -34.52
CA HIS A 126 10.56 -13.67 -33.89
C HIS A 126 10.35 -13.21 -32.43
N VAL A 127 9.23 -12.55 -32.15
CA VAL A 127 8.89 -12.08 -30.79
C VAL A 127 8.56 -13.27 -29.89
N LEU A 128 7.74 -14.20 -30.38
CA LEU A 128 7.35 -15.42 -29.67
C LEU A 128 8.58 -16.27 -29.31
N GLU A 129 9.48 -16.48 -30.27
CA GLU A 129 10.73 -17.22 -30.06
C GLU A 129 11.63 -16.53 -29.02
N SER A 130 11.79 -15.20 -29.11
CA SER A 130 12.62 -14.44 -28.17
C SER A 130 12.10 -14.53 -26.73
N PHE A 131 10.79 -14.37 -26.52
CA PHE A 131 10.18 -14.52 -25.20
C PHE A 131 10.19 -15.97 -24.72
N GLY A 132 10.02 -16.94 -25.62
CA GLY A 132 10.13 -18.37 -25.29
C GLY A 132 11.54 -18.72 -24.80
N LEU A 133 12.58 -18.24 -25.48
CA LEU A 133 13.98 -18.40 -25.05
C LEU A 133 14.24 -17.74 -23.70
N GLU A 134 13.74 -16.52 -23.48
CA GLU A 134 13.87 -15.85 -22.18
C GLU A 134 13.16 -16.61 -21.07
N PHE A 135 11.97 -17.17 -21.32
CA PHE A 135 11.24 -17.97 -20.33
C PHE A 135 12.03 -19.22 -19.92
N GLU A 136 12.59 -19.95 -20.88
CA GLU A 136 13.45 -21.11 -20.59
C GLU A 136 14.76 -20.71 -19.90
N ARG A 137 15.34 -19.54 -20.26
CA ARG A 137 16.50 -19.00 -19.54
C ARG A 137 16.15 -18.69 -18.09
N LEU A 138 15.04 -18.02 -17.81
CA LEU A 138 14.58 -17.75 -16.44
C LEU A 138 14.36 -19.05 -15.65
N LYS A 139 13.73 -20.07 -16.27
CA LYS A 139 13.60 -21.40 -15.65
C LYS A 139 14.95 -21.98 -15.27
N SER A 140 15.95 -21.92 -16.16
CA SER A 140 17.29 -22.44 -15.88
C SER A 140 18.03 -21.75 -14.73
N LEU A 141 17.61 -20.53 -14.36
CA LEU A 141 18.14 -19.78 -13.22
C LEU A 141 17.38 -20.03 -11.91
N THR A 142 16.36 -20.88 -11.96
CA THR A 142 15.48 -21.23 -10.84
C THR A 142 15.40 -22.75 -10.72
N ASN A 143 14.81 -23.21 -9.62
CA ASN A 143 14.49 -24.62 -9.44
C ASN A 143 12.98 -24.82 -9.53
N LEU A 144 12.57 -25.97 -10.08
CA LEU A 144 11.19 -26.41 -9.97
C LEU A 144 10.85 -26.57 -8.48
N VAL A 145 9.68 -26.06 -8.09
CA VAL A 145 9.21 -26.09 -6.72
C VAL A 145 8.17 -27.20 -6.59
N ASP A 146 8.40 -28.10 -5.65
CA ASP A 146 7.48 -29.21 -5.34
C ASP A 146 6.66 -28.94 -4.06
N ASP A 147 7.19 -28.11 -3.15
CA ASP A 147 6.55 -27.76 -1.87
C ASP A 147 6.71 -26.26 -1.55
N ILE A 148 5.60 -25.60 -1.20
CA ILE A 148 5.55 -24.18 -0.87
C ILE A 148 5.75 -23.99 0.63
N ARG A 149 6.95 -23.55 1.01
CA ARG A 149 7.19 -22.97 2.34
C ARG A 149 6.80 -21.49 2.34
N VAL A 150 5.70 -21.19 3.02
CA VAL A 150 5.20 -19.82 3.20
C VAL A 150 6.18 -18.98 4.02
N LEU A 151 6.40 -17.73 3.60
CA LEU A 151 7.21 -16.77 4.35
C LEU A 151 6.38 -16.13 5.47
N THR A 152 7.00 -15.97 6.64
CA THR A 152 6.44 -15.16 7.72
C THR A 152 6.75 -13.69 7.52
N LYS A 153 5.95 -12.81 8.13
CA LYS A 153 6.19 -11.35 8.11
C LYS A 153 7.53 -10.93 8.73
N PHE A 154 8.20 -11.83 9.45
CA PHE A 154 9.48 -11.62 10.12
C PHE A 154 10.68 -12.01 9.26
N GLU A 155 10.51 -12.85 8.23
CA GLU A 155 11.60 -13.34 7.35
C GLU A 155 11.91 -12.37 6.17
N VAL A 156 11.48 -11.11 6.23
CA VAL A 156 11.40 -10.15 5.10
C VAL A 156 12.59 -9.16 5.02
N ASP A 157 13.75 -9.45 5.62
CA ASP A 157 14.75 -8.45 6.10
C ASP A 157 15.10 -7.17 5.26
N GLU A 158 15.08 -6.07 6.02
CA GLU A 158 15.80 -4.78 6.06
C GLU A 158 15.92 -3.73 4.93
N PHE A 159 15.79 -3.99 3.62
CA PHE A 159 16.06 -2.90 2.63
C PHE A 159 14.98 -2.60 1.57
N ASN A 160 13.84 -3.31 1.57
CA ASN A 160 12.70 -3.02 0.69
C ASN A 160 11.32 -3.00 1.38
N GLN A 161 11.29 -3.10 2.72
CA GLN A 161 10.07 -3.44 3.48
C GLN A 161 8.96 -2.40 3.43
N LEU A 162 9.26 -1.10 3.52
CA LEU A 162 8.21 -0.07 3.56
C LEU A 162 7.41 -0.05 2.26
N LYS A 163 8.09 0.01 1.11
CA LYS A 163 7.42 0.08 -0.20
C LYS A 163 6.64 -1.19 -0.53
N ALA A 164 7.19 -2.37 -0.21
CA ALA A 164 6.50 -3.63 -0.45
C ALA A 164 5.28 -3.81 0.47
N ARG A 165 5.39 -3.45 1.76
CA ARG A 165 4.26 -3.46 2.69
C ARG A 165 3.17 -2.49 2.27
N ASP A 166 3.55 -1.27 1.87
CA ASP A 166 2.62 -0.26 1.37
C ASP A 166 1.91 -0.74 0.10
N TYR A 167 2.66 -1.38 -0.81
CA TYR A 167 2.08 -1.98 -2.02
C TYR A 167 1.08 -3.08 -1.67
N LEU A 168 1.48 -4.04 -0.84
CA LEU A 168 0.62 -5.16 -0.43
C LEU A 168 -0.61 -4.70 0.31
N ALA A 169 -0.48 -3.74 1.22
CA ALA A 169 -1.60 -3.18 1.95
C ALA A 169 -2.62 -2.57 0.98
N ASN A 170 -2.17 -1.83 -0.03
CA ASN A 170 -3.05 -1.33 -1.07
C ASN A 170 -3.67 -2.43 -1.92
N ASP A 171 -2.91 -3.45 -2.30
CA ASP A 171 -3.42 -4.61 -3.02
C ASP A 171 -4.53 -5.32 -2.25
N ILE A 172 -4.37 -5.51 -0.95
CA ILE A 172 -5.40 -6.08 -0.07
C ILE A 172 -6.65 -5.19 -0.01
N ILE A 173 -6.49 -3.86 0.04
CA ILE A 173 -7.63 -2.92 0.01
C ILE A 173 -8.43 -3.06 -1.31
N TYR A 174 -7.76 -3.13 -2.46
CA TYR A 174 -8.46 -3.33 -3.73
C TYR A 174 -9.02 -4.74 -3.90
N ARG A 175 -8.35 -5.77 -3.36
CA ARG A 175 -8.92 -7.13 -3.25
C ARG A 175 -10.21 -7.13 -2.44
N ALA A 176 -10.24 -6.44 -1.30
CA ALA A 176 -11.43 -6.33 -0.44
C ALA A 176 -12.60 -5.68 -1.19
N LYS A 177 -12.33 -4.57 -1.89
CA LYS A 177 -13.31 -3.90 -2.75
C LYS A 177 -13.87 -4.82 -3.84
N GLU A 178 -13.00 -5.51 -4.57
CA GLU A 178 -13.39 -6.34 -5.71
C GLU A 178 -14.17 -7.59 -5.27
N THR A 179 -13.76 -8.20 -4.17
CA THR A 179 -14.34 -9.47 -3.68
C THR A 179 -15.48 -9.28 -2.67
N GLY A 180 -15.69 -8.06 -2.19
CA GLY A 180 -16.62 -7.76 -1.10
C GLY A 180 -16.17 -8.26 0.29
N ARG A 181 -14.93 -8.74 0.42
CA ARG A 181 -14.37 -9.22 1.69
C ARG A 181 -13.82 -8.06 2.53
N ASN A 182 -14.67 -7.45 3.35
CA ASN A 182 -14.24 -6.37 4.24
C ASN A 182 -13.40 -6.86 5.42
N ASP A 183 -13.46 -8.15 5.77
CA ASP A 183 -12.74 -8.78 6.87
C ASP A 183 -11.20 -8.73 6.72
N ILE A 184 -10.70 -8.70 5.49
CA ILE A 184 -9.25 -8.64 5.22
C ILE A 184 -8.68 -7.21 5.29
N VAL A 185 -9.51 -6.18 5.48
CA VAL A 185 -9.05 -4.78 5.51
C VAL A 185 -8.14 -4.50 6.70
N ASP A 186 -8.40 -5.12 7.85
CA ASP A 186 -7.54 -4.98 9.04
C ASP A 186 -6.15 -5.59 8.80
N GLU A 187 -6.01 -6.60 7.95
CA GLU A 187 -4.70 -7.15 7.54
C GLU A 187 -3.85 -6.06 6.85
N ALA A 188 -4.45 -5.29 5.94
CA ALA A 188 -3.77 -4.17 5.26
C ALA A 188 -3.28 -3.12 6.28
N PHE A 189 -4.11 -2.81 7.28
CA PHE A 189 -3.75 -1.84 8.32
C PHE A 189 -2.64 -2.35 9.24
N GLN A 190 -2.61 -3.64 9.55
CA GLN A 190 -1.52 -4.24 10.34
C GLN A 190 -0.21 -4.34 9.55
N LEU A 191 -0.27 -4.48 8.23
CA LEU A 191 0.90 -4.50 7.36
C LEU A 191 1.55 -3.12 7.23
N ALA A 192 0.73 -2.07 7.13
CA ALA A 192 1.19 -0.68 6.98
C ALA A 192 0.51 0.27 7.98
N PRO A 193 0.73 0.09 9.31
CA PRO A 193 -0.04 0.80 10.35
C PRO A 193 0.18 2.31 10.38
N GLY A 194 1.34 2.78 9.91
CA GLY A 194 1.64 4.21 9.78
C GLY A 194 1.16 4.83 8.47
N ASN A 195 0.63 4.04 7.53
CA ASN A 195 0.24 4.52 6.22
C ASN A 195 -1.21 5.01 6.22
N ILE A 196 -1.38 6.30 6.51
CA ILE A 196 -2.69 6.95 6.56
C ILE A 196 -3.39 6.93 5.20
N GLU A 197 -2.65 6.97 4.09
CA GLU A 197 -3.24 6.96 2.74
C GLU A 197 -3.94 5.63 2.43
N VAL A 198 -3.37 4.50 2.88
CA VAL A 198 -4.03 3.18 2.77
C VAL A 198 -5.34 3.16 3.55
N GLN A 199 -5.33 3.71 4.77
CA GLN A 199 -6.54 3.75 5.59
C GLN A 199 -7.60 4.71 5.02
N GLN A 200 -7.19 5.85 4.47
CA GLN A 200 -8.08 6.77 3.75
C GLN A 200 -8.73 6.10 2.56
N ARG A 201 -7.95 5.35 1.78
CA ARG A 201 -8.44 4.59 0.63
C ARG A 201 -9.51 3.58 1.01
N ALA A 202 -9.34 2.88 2.14
CA ALA A 202 -10.36 1.96 2.65
C ALA A 202 -11.68 2.68 3.01
N VAL A 203 -11.60 3.90 3.56
CA VAL A 203 -12.77 4.74 3.85
C VAL A 203 -13.43 5.25 2.57
N ASP A 204 -12.64 5.72 1.60
CA ASP A 204 -13.13 6.23 0.31
C ASP A 204 -13.86 5.14 -0.48
N LEU A 205 -13.36 3.90 -0.40
CA LEU A 205 -13.97 2.71 -0.99
C LEU A 205 -15.11 2.12 -0.14
N SER A 206 -15.49 2.78 0.97
CA SER A 206 -16.58 2.37 1.86
C SER A 206 -16.41 0.96 2.43
N LEU A 207 -15.16 0.54 2.66
CA LEU A 207 -14.81 -0.77 3.26
C LEU A 207 -14.78 -0.73 4.79
N THR A 208 -14.89 0.46 5.37
CA THR A 208 -14.87 0.70 6.82
C THR A 208 -15.93 1.73 7.20
N LYS A 209 -16.29 1.75 8.48
CA LYS A 209 -17.16 2.78 9.05
C LYS A 209 -16.50 4.15 8.95
N LYS A 210 -17.32 5.17 8.69
CA LYS A 210 -16.88 6.57 8.60
C LYS A 210 -16.97 7.23 9.98
N TRP A 211 -15.90 7.93 10.37
CA TRP A 211 -15.82 8.66 11.65
C TRP A 211 -15.34 10.08 11.43
N ARG A 212 -15.73 11.00 12.31
CA ARG A 212 -15.24 12.39 12.30
C ARG A 212 -15.00 12.94 13.69
N LEU A 213 -14.22 14.02 13.77
CA LEU A 213 -13.96 14.73 15.02
C LEU A 213 -15.19 15.51 15.51
N LYS A 214 -15.55 15.33 16.79
CA LYS A 214 -16.59 16.13 17.48
C LYS A 214 -16.17 17.58 17.73
N HIS A 215 -14.86 17.81 17.87
CA HIS A 215 -14.29 19.10 18.23
C HIS A 215 -12.99 19.39 17.45
N SER A 216 -12.67 20.67 17.31
CA SER A 216 -11.37 21.12 16.79
C SER A 216 -10.24 20.72 17.74
N ILE A 217 -9.07 20.40 17.16
CA ILE A 217 -7.81 20.13 17.89
C ILE A 217 -6.84 21.26 17.59
N GLY A 218 -6.15 21.75 18.62
CA GLY A 218 -5.30 22.92 18.49
C GLY A 218 -4.31 23.08 19.63
N THR A 219 -3.46 24.08 19.50
CA THR A 219 -2.37 24.39 20.45
C THR A 219 -2.60 25.74 21.10
N SER A 220 -2.20 25.88 22.36
CA SER A 220 -2.10 27.19 23.01
C SER A 220 -1.05 28.07 22.36
N LEU A 221 -1.29 29.38 22.43
CA LEU A 221 -0.42 30.46 22.00
C LEU A 221 -0.14 31.40 23.20
N MET A 222 0.74 32.38 22.98
CA MET A 222 0.90 33.50 23.92
C MET A 222 -0.43 34.20 24.22
N HIS A 223 -0.52 34.83 25.39
CA HIS A 223 -1.70 35.57 25.85
C HIS A 223 -3.01 34.76 25.85
N ASN A 224 -2.92 33.45 26.12
CA ASN A 224 -4.06 32.53 26.19
C ASN A 224 -4.80 32.35 24.84
N GLY A 225 -4.17 32.67 23.71
CA GLY A 225 -4.74 32.40 22.39
C GLY A 225 -4.80 30.89 22.08
N TYR A 226 -5.73 30.49 21.22
CA TYR A 226 -5.87 29.12 20.73
C TYR A 226 -5.73 29.08 19.21
N LEU A 227 -4.80 28.25 18.73
CA LEU A 227 -4.61 27.99 17.30
C LEU A 227 -5.19 26.63 16.95
N ILE A 228 -6.28 26.62 16.19
CA ILE A 228 -6.83 25.39 15.60
C ILE A 228 -5.83 24.86 14.55
N ILE A 229 -5.44 23.59 14.71
CA ILE A 229 -4.60 22.85 13.76
C ILE A 229 -5.48 21.95 12.90
N VAL A 230 -6.50 21.33 13.50
CA VAL A 230 -7.48 20.48 12.82
C VAL A 230 -8.87 20.95 13.18
N PRO A 231 -9.71 21.32 12.19
CA PRO A 231 -11.06 21.78 12.48
C PRO A 231 -11.98 20.63 12.89
N LYS A 232 -13.02 20.98 13.67
CA LYS A 232 -14.18 20.13 13.94
C LYS A 232 -14.75 19.54 12.66
N GLY A 233 -15.23 18.30 12.73
CA GLY A 233 -15.87 17.61 11.62
C GLY A 233 -14.91 17.00 10.61
N LYS A 234 -13.58 17.11 10.81
CA LYS A 234 -12.60 16.43 9.96
C LYS A 234 -12.84 14.92 9.98
N MET A 235 -12.99 14.32 8.80
CA MET A 235 -13.14 12.89 8.60
C MET A 235 -11.85 12.13 8.90
N LEU A 236 -11.96 10.98 9.54
CA LEU A 236 -10.86 10.06 9.77
C LEU A 236 -10.71 9.07 8.60
N PRO A 237 -9.49 8.55 8.39
CA PRO A 237 -8.23 8.97 9.02
C PRO A 237 -7.63 10.20 8.30
N PHE A 238 -6.76 10.94 8.98
CA PHE A 238 -6.16 12.14 8.41
C PHE A 238 -4.76 12.43 8.93
N SER A 239 -4.02 13.20 8.15
CA SER A 239 -2.81 13.91 8.60
C SER A 239 -2.91 15.38 8.20
N ASN A 240 -2.73 16.27 9.17
CA ASN A 240 -2.82 17.71 9.02
C ASN A 240 -1.50 18.35 9.44
N VAL A 241 -1.02 19.31 8.63
CA VAL A 241 0.23 20.03 8.91
C VAL A 241 -0.07 21.51 9.15
N LYS A 242 0.56 22.08 10.18
CA LYS A 242 0.56 23.52 10.45
C LYS A 242 1.97 23.98 10.79
N ILE A 243 2.45 25.04 10.15
CA ILE A 243 3.74 25.64 10.48
C ILE A 243 3.49 26.89 11.32
N VAL A 244 4.25 27.02 12.39
CA VAL A 244 4.32 28.22 13.24
C VAL A 244 5.76 28.70 13.35
N GLN A 245 5.95 29.89 13.93
CA GLN A 245 7.24 30.54 14.07
C GLN A 245 7.55 30.86 15.54
N THR A 246 8.82 31.06 15.86
CA THR A 246 9.24 31.55 17.19
C THR A 246 8.74 32.98 17.43
N VAL A 247 8.50 33.32 18.68
CA VAL A 247 7.92 34.60 19.11
C VAL A 247 8.92 35.49 19.84
N SER A 248 10.13 35.00 20.09
CA SER A 248 11.18 35.72 20.80
C SER A 248 12.54 35.45 20.19
N ASP A 249 13.41 36.45 20.23
CA ASP A 249 14.79 36.33 19.76
C ASP A 249 15.53 35.25 20.52
N ASN A 250 16.30 34.45 19.80
CA ASN A 250 17.12 33.37 20.33
C ASN A 250 16.34 32.31 21.13
N GLN A 251 15.02 32.19 20.93
CA GLN A 251 14.17 31.19 21.57
C GLN A 251 14.73 29.77 21.36
N ARG A 252 15.04 29.06 22.45
CA ARG A 252 15.69 27.72 22.43
C ARG A 252 14.73 26.55 22.61
N SER A 253 13.51 26.81 23.06
CA SER A 253 12.47 25.78 23.27
C SER A 253 11.09 26.30 22.91
N SER A 254 10.15 25.38 22.73
CA SER A 254 8.74 25.68 22.48
C SER A 254 7.89 24.67 23.24
N ALA A 255 7.47 25.07 24.43
CA ALA A 255 6.43 24.39 25.18
C ALA A 255 5.05 24.79 24.64
N ALA A 256 4.15 23.82 24.54
CA ALA A 256 2.78 24.06 24.12
C ALA A 256 1.83 23.07 24.80
N THR A 257 0.61 23.52 25.06
CA THR A 257 -0.48 22.69 25.58
C THR A 257 -1.52 22.48 24.48
N ILE A 258 -1.83 21.22 24.22
CA ILE A 258 -2.81 20.78 23.23
C ILE A 258 -4.18 20.72 23.89
N HIS A 259 -5.16 21.31 23.22
CA HIS A 259 -6.55 21.33 23.67
C HIS A 259 -7.48 20.87 22.56
N TYR A 260 -8.67 20.42 22.95
CA TYR A 260 -9.82 20.29 22.06
C TYR A 260 -10.97 21.20 22.52
N GLY A 261 -11.66 21.79 21.55
CA GLY A 261 -12.77 22.71 21.77
C GLY A 261 -12.82 23.82 20.72
N GLU A 262 -13.83 24.68 20.81
CA GLU A 262 -14.10 25.74 19.82
C GLU A 262 -13.88 27.15 20.36
N ASN A 263 -13.42 27.29 21.62
CA ASN A 263 -13.20 28.60 22.20
C ASN A 263 -11.90 29.23 21.65
N THR A 264 -11.88 30.54 21.44
CA THR A 264 -10.69 31.27 20.99
C THR A 264 -9.61 31.38 22.07
N LYS A 265 -9.99 31.20 23.35
CA LYS A 265 -9.08 31.16 24.49
C LYS A 265 -8.73 29.72 24.85
N ALA A 266 -7.43 29.41 24.91
CA ALA A 266 -6.96 28.05 25.16
C ALA A 266 -7.43 27.50 26.52
N SER A 267 -7.39 28.32 27.57
CA SER A 267 -7.81 27.95 28.93
C SER A 267 -9.30 27.61 29.08
N LEU A 268 -10.13 27.99 28.10
CA LEU A 268 -11.57 27.68 28.09
C LEU A 268 -11.88 26.42 27.27
N ASN A 269 -10.88 25.86 26.59
CA ASN A 269 -10.96 24.57 25.94
C ASN A 269 -10.45 23.47 26.88
N LYS A 270 -10.74 22.21 26.56
CA LYS A 270 -10.30 21.09 27.39
C LYS A 270 -8.87 20.71 27.05
N GLN A 271 -7.96 20.90 27.99
CA GLN A 271 -6.58 20.46 27.86
C GLN A 271 -6.52 18.94 27.77
N PHE A 272 -5.59 18.46 26.96
CA PHE A 272 -5.47 17.05 26.62
C PHE A 272 -4.03 16.52 26.67
N ALA A 273 -3.06 17.31 26.25
CA ALA A 273 -1.66 16.93 26.26
C ALA A 273 -0.74 18.15 26.37
N GLU A 274 0.51 17.92 26.75
CA GLU A 274 1.58 18.91 26.70
C GLU A 274 2.69 18.39 25.79
N ILE A 275 3.36 19.30 25.10
CA ILE A 275 4.43 18.96 24.18
C ILE A 275 5.49 20.05 24.20
N ASP A 276 6.71 19.65 24.55
CA ASP A 276 7.86 20.55 24.59
C ASP A 276 8.92 20.12 23.59
N LEU A 277 9.31 21.07 22.74
CA LEU A 277 10.39 20.90 21.76
C LEU A 277 11.57 21.76 22.19
N THR A 278 12.70 21.12 22.52
CA THR A 278 13.91 21.81 22.98
C THR A 278 15.04 21.76 21.94
N GLY A 279 15.95 22.72 22.02
CA GLY A 279 17.10 22.83 21.12
C GLY A 279 16.77 23.44 19.76
N LEU A 280 15.85 24.40 19.74
CA LEU A 280 15.69 25.29 18.59
C LEU A 280 16.98 26.11 18.37
N PRO A 281 17.36 26.37 17.12
CA PRO A 281 18.50 27.23 16.82
C PRO A 281 18.21 28.67 17.27
N PRO A 282 19.19 29.38 17.85
CA PRO A 282 19.01 30.78 18.23
C PRO A 282 18.93 31.65 16.96
N LYS A 283 17.74 32.15 16.65
CA LYS A 283 17.46 33.06 15.53
C LYS A 283 16.58 34.22 16.00
N PRO A 284 16.54 35.35 15.27
CA PRO A 284 15.53 36.39 15.50
C PRO A 284 14.11 35.83 15.55
N ALA A 285 13.23 36.50 16.29
CA ALA A 285 11.81 36.16 16.36
C ALA A 285 11.20 36.08 14.95
N GLY A 286 10.37 35.07 14.70
CA GLY A 286 9.73 34.85 13.40
C GLY A 286 10.56 34.00 12.41
N GLU A 287 11.86 33.81 12.62
CA GLU A 287 12.70 33.10 11.64
C GLU A 287 12.73 31.59 11.81
N ALA A 288 12.84 31.09 13.04
CA ALA A 288 12.84 29.65 13.30
C ALA A 288 11.42 29.09 13.14
N LYS A 289 11.28 28.02 12.34
CA LYS A 289 9.99 27.43 11.96
C LYS A 289 9.76 26.08 12.62
N ILE A 290 8.57 25.90 13.18
CA ILE A 290 8.15 24.67 13.84
C ILE A 290 6.95 24.11 13.08
N LYS A 291 7.09 22.89 12.59
CA LYS A 291 6.04 22.12 11.93
C LYS A 291 5.30 21.27 12.95
N TYR A 292 4.01 21.48 13.07
CA TYR A 292 3.08 20.58 13.74
C TYR A 292 2.51 19.60 12.71
N THR A 293 2.65 18.30 12.98
CA THR A 293 1.96 17.23 12.26
C THR A 293 0.96 16.61 13.21
N VAL A 294 -0.32 16.63 12.86
CA VAL A 294 -1.41 16.02 13.64
C VAL A 294 -2.01 14.91 12.80
N THR A 295 -1.80 13.67 13.22
CA THR A 295 -2.30 12.48 12.53
C THR A 295 -3.27 11.74 13.42
N VAL A 296 -4.41 11.33 12.88
CA VAL A 296 -5.35 10.41 13.55
C VAL A 296 -5.60 9.24 12.61
N ASP A 297 -5.30 8.03 13.09
CA ASP A 297 -5.52 6.78 12.36
C ASP A 297 -6.99 6.30 12.45
N ILE A 298 -7.29 5.23 11.72
CA ILE A 298 -8.64 4.63 11.67
C ILE A 298 -9.12 4.11 13.03
N TYR A 299 -8.21 3.83 13.96
CA TYR A 299 -8.49 3.33 15.31
C TYR A 299 -8.62 4.44 16.35
N GLY A 300 -8.53 5.71 15.92
CA GLY A 300 -8.62 6.87 16.80
C GLY A 300 -7.37 7.08 17.66
N VAL A 301 -6.21 6.62 17.22
CA VAL A 301 -4.91 6.96 17.81
C VAL A 301 -4.43 8.27 17.19
N LEU A 302 -4.35 9.30 18.02
CA LEU A 302 -3.82 10.61 17.69
C LEU A 302 -2.31 10.62 17.95
N ARG A 303 -1.52 10.98 16.94
CA ARG A 303 -0.10 11.35 17.07
C ARG A 303 0.07 12.81 16.68
N ILE A 304 0.60 13.60 17.60
CA ILE A 304 1.01 14.98 17.35
C ILE A 304 2.53 15.04 17.41
N GLU A 305 3.14 15.63 16.41
CA GLU A 305 4.59 15.81 16.34
C GLU A 305 4.91 17.28 16.10
N LYS A 306 5.77 17.84 16.96
CA LYS A 306 6.43 19.13 16.71
C LYS A 306 7.82 18.87 16.18
N MET A 307 8.14 19.41 15.01
CA MET A 307 9.44 19.28 14.37
C MET A 307 10.01 20.66 14.05
N SER A 308 11.25 20.90 14.48
CA SER A 308 12.04 22.05 14.04
C SER A 308 12.43 21.84 12.58
N LEU A 309 12.00 22.75 11.69
CA LEU A 309 12.35 22.68 10.27
C LEU A 309 13.80 23.05 9.99
N ASP A 310 14.49 23.66 10.96
CA ASP A 310 15.87 24.09 10.82
C ASP A 310 16.88 22.98 11.12
N ASN A 311 16.56 22.05 12.02
CA ASN A 311 17.52 21.02 12.48
C ASN A 311 16.91 19.63 12.67
N GLY A 312 15.66 19.41 12.29
CA GLY A 312 15.00 18.10 12.32
C GLY A 312 14.65 17.57 13.70
N ARG A 313 14.97 18.29 14.80
CA ARG A 313 14.58 17.87 16.15
C ARG A 313 13.07 17.76 16.24
N CYS A 314 12.59 16.66 16.83
CA CYS A 314 11.18 16.41 16.99
C CYS A 314 10.80 16.03 18.42
N ALA A 315 9.57 16.35 18.79
CA ALA A 315 8.91 15.92 20.01
C ALA A 315 7.55 15.33 19.63
N PRO A 316 7.30 14.03 19.83
CA PRO A 316 6.00 13.41 19.59
C PRO A 316 5.18 13.26 20.87
N VAL A 317 3.86 13.26 20.74
CA VAL A 317 2.92 12.79 21.76
C VAL A 317 1.84 11.94 21.11
N THR A 318 1.53 10.80 21.74
CA THR A 318 0.54 9.84 21.24
C THR A 318 -0.54 9.59 22.29
N LYS A 319 -1.81 9.56 21.87
CA LYS A 319 -2.97 9.40 22.74
C LYS A 319 -4.13 8.76 21.99
N LYS A 320 -4.94 7.96 22.68
CA LYS A 320 -6.20 7.44 22.14
C LYS A 320 -7.32 8.46 22.35
N ILE A 321 -8.08 8.78 21.30
CA ILE A 321 -9.09 9.84 21.28
C ILE A 321 -10.48 9.35 20.89
N THR A 322 -10.79 8.07 21.06
CA THR A 322 -12.09 7.48 20.66
C THR A 322 -13.30 8.21 21.25
N CYS A 323 -13.18 8.80 22.44
CA CYS A 323 -14.25 9.62 23.04
C CYS A 323 -14.56 10.92 22.27
N LEU A 324 -13.59 11.43 21.49
CA LEU A 324 -13.71 12.64 20.68
C LEU A 324 -14.22 12.36 19.26
N LEU A 325 -14.54 11.10 18.95
CA LEU A 325 -15.02 10.68 17.63
C LEU A 325 -16.52 10.42 17.66
N GLU A 326 -17.18 10.71 16.54
CA GLU A 326 -18.55 10.29 16.26
C GLU A 326 -18.61 9.53 14.94
N GLU A 327 -19.39 8.46 14.91
CA GLU A 327 -19.67 7.68 13.71
C GLU A 327 -20.59 8.50 12.80
N VAL A 328 -20.30 8.49 11.51
CA VAL A 328 -21.14 9.10 10.48
C VAL A 328 -22.02 7.99 9.93
N LEU A 329 -23.30 8.03 10.29
CA LEU A 329 -24.33 7.16 9.71
C LEU A 329 -24.70 7.71 8.33
N GLU A 330 -24.66 6.85 7.32
CA GLU A 330 -25.11 7.19 5.95
C GLU A 330 -26.63 7.18 5.82
#